data_AF-A0A7C6J4W4-F1
#
_entry.id   AF-A0A7C6J4W4-F1
#
_cell.length_a   1.000
_cell.length_b   1.000
_cell.length_c   1.000
_cell.angle_alpha   90.00
_cell.angle_beta   90.00
_cell.angle_gamma   90.00
#
_symmetry.space_group_name_H-M   'P 1'
#
loop_
_entity.id
_entity.type
_entity.pdbx_description
1 polymer ?
#
loop_
_entity_poly.entity_id
_entity_poly.type
_entity_poly.pdbx_seq_one_letter_code
_entity_poly.pdbx_strand_id
1 'polypeptide(L)'
;MAGAFGIDGLVSGLDTTQLVKELVALERQPVVQLEARKSKLQAENDAWRAVNSRLYSLREAALDLQSILTFRGRSVTLTEEDVLTASAGAGTQKGVYNIKVLHLAQA
;
A
#
# COMPACT_ATOMS: atom_id res chain seq x y z
N MET A 1 34.11 -49.14 -6.26
CA MET A 1 34.12 -48.53 -4.91
C MET A 1 32.82 -48.93 -4.23
N ALA A 2 32.95 -49.75 -3.20
CA ALA A 2 31.89 -50.58 -2.63
C ALA A 2 30.76 -49.76 -2.00
N GLY A 3 29.52 -50.24 -2.18
CA GLY A 3 28.33 -49.70 -1.55
C GLY A 3 28.38 -49.88 -0.04
N ALA A 4 28.36 -48.76 0.67
CA ALA A 4 28.03 -48.72 2.09
C ALA A 4 26.51 -48.53 2.20
N PHE A 5 25.76 -49.63 2.05
CA PHE A 5 24.39 -49.68 2.54
C PHE A 5 24.47 -49.70 4.07
N GLY A 6 23.94 -48.67 4.71
CA GLY A 6 23.85 -48.60 6.16
C GLY A 6 23.25 -49.89 6.68
N ILE A 7 23.96 -50.51 7.63
CA ILE A 7 23.48 -51.66 8.39
C ILE A 7 22.36 -51.13 9.29
N ASP A 8 21.15 -51.04 8.72
CA ASP A 8 19.92 -50.69 9.44
C ASP A 8 19.26 -52.01 9.87
N GLY A 9 19.08 -52.22 11.17
CA GLY A 9 18.15 -53.22 11.71
C GLY A 9 18.35 -54.71 11.42
N LEU A 10 19.44 -55.16 10.78
CA LEU A 10 19.60 -56.53 10.25
C LEU A 10 19.48 -57.71 11.24
N VAL A 11 19.43 -57.48 12.56
CA VAL A 11 19.20 -58.55 13.56
C VAL A 11 17.83 -58.45 14.25
N SER A 12 17.10 -57.34 14.07
CA SER A 12 15.90 -57.04 14.88
C SER A 12 14.59 -56.89 14.10
N GLY A 13 14.63 -56.77 12.77
CA GLY A 13 13.42 -56.49 11.96
C GLY A 13 12.78 -55.12 12.24
N LEU A 14 13.50 -54.23 12.95
CA LEU A 14 13.08 -52.88 13.26
C LEU A 14 13.70 -51.90 12.25
N ASP A 15 12.85 -51.17 11.52
CA ASP A 15 13.26 -50.03 10.69
C ASP A 15 13.57 -48.84 11.63
N THR A 16 14.77 -48.88 12.21
CA THR A 16 15.24 -47.87 13.16
C THR A 16 15.33 -46.48 12.54
N THR A 17 15.56 -46.38 11.22
CA THR A 17 15.53 -45.11 10.49
C THR A 17 14.11 -44.51 10.46
N GLN A 18 13.07 -45.31 10.22
CA GLN A 18 11.68 -44.85 10.31
C GLN A 18 11.30 -44.42 11.73
N LEU A 19 11.65 -45.23 12.74
CA LEU A 19 11.35 -44.90 14.13
C LEU A 19 11.97 -43.56 14.57
N VAL A 20 13.23 -43.32 14.21
CA VAL A 20 13.91 -42.05 14.50
C VAL A 20 13.26 -40.88 13.77
N LYS A 21 12.86 -41.07 12.50
CA LYS A 21 12.12 -40.04 11.75
C LYS A 21 10.78 -39.72 12.39
N GLU A 22 10.04 -40.73 12.85
CA GLU A 22 8.75 -40.55 13.53
C GLU A 22 8.91 -39.84 14.88
N LEU A 23 9.93 -40.19 15.67
CA LEU A 23 10.24 -39.50 16.94
C LEU A 23 10.62 -38.03 16.72
N VAL A 24 11.47 -37.74 15.73
CA VAL A 24 11.83 -36.35 15.39
C VAL A 24 10.62 -35.58 14.86
N ALA A 25 9.75 -36.21 14.08
CA ALA A 25 8.52 -35.58 13.60
C ALA A 25 7.57 -35.24 14.76
N LEU A 26 7.42 -36.14 15.73
CA LEU A 26 6.64 -35.91 16.95
C LEU A 26 7.22 -34.76 17.78
N GLU A 27 8.53 -34.74 17.98
CA GLU A 27 9.23 -33.69 18.74
C GLU A 27 9.19 -32.33 18.04
N ARG A 28 9.01 -32.29 16.71
CA ARG A 28 8.81 -31.06 15.93
C ARG A 28 7.38 -30.53 15.96
N GLN A 29 6.38 -31.29 16.41
CA GLN A 29 4.99 -30.82 16.43
C GLN A 29 4.78 -29.48 17.18
N PRO A 30 5.40 -29.24 18.36
CA PRO A 30 5.26 -27.96 19.04
C PRO A 30 5.81 -26.78 18.24
N VAL A 31 6.91 -26.99 17.49
CA VAL A 31 7.50 -25.97 16.62
C VAL A 31 6.53 -25.59 15.51
N VAL A 32 5.95 -26.59 14.83
CA VAL A 32 4.93 -26.36 13.79
C VAL A 32 3.72 -25.60 14.34
N GLN A 33 3.27 -25.92 15.55
CA GLN A 33 2.19 -25.18 16.20
C GLN A 33 2.57 -23.72 16.50
N LEU A 34 3.79 -23.46 16.96
CA LEU A 34 4.28 -22.10 17.21
C LEU A 34 4.44 -21.30 15.92
N GLU A 35 4.93 -21.92 14.85
CA GLU A 35 5.04 -21.29 13.52
C GLU A 35 3.66 -20.94 12.96
N ALA A 36 2.67 -21.84 13.09
CA ALA A 36 1.29 -21.56 12.70
C ALA A 36 0.69 -20.39 13.50
N ARG A 37 0.91 -20.36 14.83
CA ARG A 37 0.48 -19.24 15.68
C ARG A 37 1.16 -17.93 15.28
N LYS A 38 2.46 -17.96 14.99
CA LYS A 38 3.22 -16.79 14.52
C LYS A 38 2.67 -16.27 13.21
N SER A 39 2.43 -17.15 12.24
CA SER A 39 1.85 -16.78 10.94
C SER A 39 0.46 -16.15 11.10
N LYS A 40 -0.37 -16.68 11.99
CA LYS A 40 -1.69 -16.11 12.29
C LYS A 40 -1.57 -14.71 12.87
N LEU A 41 -0.72 -14.52 13.87
CA LEU A 41 -0.50 -13.21 14.51
C LEU A 41 0.10 -12.19 13.52
N GLN A 42 0.97 -12.62 12.61
CA GLN A 42 1.51 -11.76 11.55
C GLN A 42 0.39 -11.30 10.61
N ALA A 43 -0.47 -12.22 10.15
CA ALA A 43 -1.62 -11.87 9.30
C ALA A 43 -2.59 -10.90 10.01
N GLU A 44 -2.85 -11.09 11.30
CA GLU A 44 -3.64 -10.16 12.11
C GLU A 44 -2.98 -8.78 12.21
N ASN A 45 -1.66 -8.72 12.44
CA ASN A 45 -0.93 -7.46 12.49
C ASN A 45 -0.97 -6.71 11.16
N ASP A 46 -0.79 -7.42 10.05
CA ASP A 46 -0.83 -6.85 8.71
C ASP A 46 -2.23 -6.32 8.37
N ALA A 47 -3.28 -7.02 8.78
CA ALA A 47 -4.66 -6.54 8.65
C ALA A 47 -4.87 -5.22 9.41
N TRP A 48 -4.38 -5.12 10.66
CA TRP A 48 -4.46 -3.88 11.45
C TRP A 48 -3.65 -2.74 10.83
N ARG A 49 -2.46 -3.01 10.31
CA ARG A 49 -1.65 -2.02 9.58
C ARG A 49 -2.36 -1.50 8.33
N ALA A 50 -3.01 -2.39 7.58
CA ALA A 50 -3.78 -2.02 6.40
C ALA A 50 -4.97 -1.12 6.77
N VAL A 51 -5.70 -1.43 7.85
CA VAL A 51 -6.78 -0.58 8.36
C VAL A 51 -6.26 0.79 8.78
N ASN A 52 -5.17 0.84 9.55
CA ASN A 52 -4.57 2.09 10.00
C ASN A 52 -4.14 2.97 8.83
N SER A 53 -3.52 2.38 7.81
CA SER A 53 -3.14 3.09 6.57
C SER A 53 -4.36 3.69 5.87
N ARG A 54 -5.45 2.93 5.72
CA ARG A 54 -6.69 3.42 5.11
C ARG A 54 -7.33 4.56 5.91
N LEU A 55 -7.35 4.45 7.24
CA LEU A 55 -7.86 5.51 8.11
C LEU A 55 -6.99 6.76 8.05
N TYR A 56 -5.67 6.60 7.97
CA TYR A 56 -4.75 7.71 7.79
C TYR A 56 -5.01 8.44 6.48
N SER A 57 -5.12 7.72 5.36
CA SER A 57 -5.45 8.33 4.06
C SER A 57 -6.81 9.04 4.06
N LEU A 58 -7.81 8.46 4.73
CA LEU A 58 -9.12 9.11 4.89
C LEU A 58 -9.01 10.40 5.70
N ARG A 59 -8.22 10.40 6.77
CA ARG A 59 -7.96 11.59 7.60
C ARG A 59 -7.30 12.70 6.78
N GLU A 60 -6.28 12.39 5.97
CA GLU A 60 -5.64 13.37 5.08
C GLU A 60 -6.66 13.97 4.11
N ALA A 61 -7.45 13.13 3.44
CA ALA A 61 -8.48 13.61 2.51
C ALA A 61 -9.53 14.51 3.21
N ALA A 62 -9.90 14.20 4.45
CA ALA A 62 -10.80 15.03 5.24
C ALA A 62 -10.16 16.37 5.64
N LEU A 63 -8.87 16.39 5.96
CA LEU A 63 -8.13 17.63 6.26
C LEU A 63 -8.01 18.54 5.03
N ASP A 64 -7.75 17.95 3.86
CA ASP A 64 -7.74 18.69 2.59
C ASP A 64 -9.10 19.34 2.31
N LEU A 65 -10.19 18.62 2.61
CA LEU A 65 -11.56 19.14 2.47
C LEU A 65 -11.92 20.16 3.54
N GLN A 66 -11.33 20.10 4.74
CA GLN A 66 -11.53 21.10 5.79
C GLN A 66 -10.83 22.42 5.45
N SER A 67 -9.78 22.39 4.63
CA SER A 67 -9.02 23.58 4.25
C SER A 67 -9.87 24.55 3.43
N ILE A 68 -10.00 25.79 3.92
CA ILE A 68 -10.73 26.85 3.22
C ILE A 68 -10.08 27.22 1.88
N LEU A 69 -8.79 26.96 1.71
CA LEU A 69 -8.06 27.22 0.45
C LEU A 69 -8.59 26.34 -0.69
N THR A 70 -9.01 25.11 -0.40
CA THR A 70 -9.58 24.17 -1.37
C THR A 70 -10.78 24.75 -2.11
N PHE A 71 -11.54 25.65 -1.45
CA PHE A 71 -12.74 26.28 -2.02
C PHE A 71 -12.49 27.69 -2.57
N ARG A 72 -11.26 28.20 -2.53
CA ARG A 72 -10.91 29.54 -3.03
C ARG A 72 -10.43 29.54 -4.48
N GLY A 73 -10.26 28.38 -5.10
CA GLY A 73 -9.93 28.24 -6.52
C GLY A 73 -10.92 29.00 -7.41
N ARG A 74 -10.43 29.54 -8.54
CA ARG A 74 -11.23 30.30 -9.51
C ARG A 74 -10.98 29.81 -10.91
N SER A 75 -12.07 29.70 -11.67
CA SER A 75 -12.05 29.51 -13.11
C SER A 75 -12.32 30.83 -13.81
N VAL A 76 -11.77 30.96 -15.01
CA VAL A 76 -12.07 32.05 -15.93
C VAL A 76 -12.69 31.43 -17.17
N THR A 77 -13.72 32.07 -17.69
CA THR A 77 -14.34 31.71 -18.97
C THR A 77 -14.24 32.91 -19.87
N LEU A 78 -13.74 32.72 -21.08
CA LEU A 78 -13.53 33.75 -22.08
C LEU A 78 -14.46 33.49 -23.26
N THR A 79 -14.95 34.57 -23.87
CA THR A 79 -15.72 34.47 -25.12
C THR A 79 -14.83 34.29 -26.34
N GLU A 80 -13.60 34.82 -26.30
CA GLU A 80 -12.66 34.81 -27.43
C GLU A 80 -11.26 34.41 -26.93
N GLU A 81 -11.00 33.10 -26.83
CA GLU A 81 -9.73 32.54 -26.32
C GLU A 81 -8.54 32.76 -27.28
N ASP A 82 -8.80 33.00 -28.57
CA ASP A 82 -7.76 33.25 -29.58
C ASP A 82 -7.11 34.64 -29.45
N VAL A 83 -7.78 35.59 -28.78
CA VAL A 83 -7.34 36.99 -28.69
C VAL A 83 -6.66 37.29 -27.36
N LEU A 84 -7.05 36.60 -26.29
CA LEU A 84 -6.58 36.84 -24.93
C LEU A 84 -6.61 35.53 -24.14
N THR A 85 -5.60 35.32 -23.30
CA THR A 85 -5.67 34.34 -22.22
C THR A 85 -5.79 35.05 -20.88
N ALA A 86 -6.52 34.44 -19.95
CA ALA A 86 -6.71 34.98 -18.61
C ALA A 86 -6.65 33.86 -17.57
N SER A 87 -6.05 34.16 -16.43
CA SER A 87 -6.01 33.27 -15.27
C SER A 87 -6.44 34.05 -14.02
N ALA A 88 -7.07 33.37 -13.08
CA ALA A 88 -7.49 33.96 -11.81
C ALA A 88 -6.80 33.24 -10.66
N GLY A 89 -6.07 34.00 -9.85
CA GLY A 89 -5.51 33.50 -8.59
C GLY A 89 -6.61 33.12 -7.59
N ALA A 90 -6.26 32.27 -6.62
CA ALA A 90 -7.18 31.87 -5.56
C ALA A 90 -7.67 33.09 -4.76
N GLY A 91 -8.98 33.20 -4.57
CA GLY A 91 -9.59 34.30 -3.83
C GLY A 91 -9.79 35.61 -4.59
N THR A 92 -9.47 35.67 -5.89
CA THR A 92 -9.84 36.80 -6.77
C THR A 92 -11.34 37.09 -6.70
N GLN A 93 -11.77 38.35 -6.83
CA GLN A 93 -13.20 38.71 -6.75
C GLN A 93 -14.01 38.09 -7.91
N LYS A 94 -15.24 37.61 -7.62
CA LYS A 94 -16.16 37.14 -8.69
C LYS A 94 -16.68 38.36 -9.44
N GLY A 95 -16.64 38.30 -10.77
CA GLY A 95 -17.15 39.37 -11.61
C GLY A 95 -17.02 39.04 -13.09
N VAL A 96 -17.74 39.80 -13.91
CA VAL A 96 -17.61 39.80 -15.36
C VAL A 96 -16.83 41.04 -15.75
N TYR A 97 -15.81 40.87 -16.59
CA TYR A 97 -14.93 41.94 -17.03
C TYR A 97 -15.03 42.08 -18.55
N ASN A 98 -15.31 43.30 -19.02
CA ASN A 98 -15.34 43.61 -20.45
C ASN A 98 -13.96 44.18 -20.84
N ILE A 99 -13.21 43.42 -21.63
CA ILE A 99 -11.85 43.77 -22.05
C ILE A 99 -11.86 44.03 -23.55
N LYS A 100 -11.30 45.16 -23.97
CA LYS A 100 -11.12 45.52 -25.38
C LYS A 100 -9.63 45.66 -25.68
N VAL A 101 -9.11 44.81 -26.53
CA VAL A 101 -7.72 44.88 -27.00
C VAL A 101 -7.66 45.88 -28.17
N LEU A 102 -6.89 46.95 -28.00
CA LEU A 102 -6.78 48.01 -29.02
C LEU A 102 -5.54 47.82 -29.90
N HIS A 103 -4.37 47.60 -29.28
CA HIS A 103 -3.10 47.39 -29.97
C HIS A 103 -2.23 46.44 -29.14
N LEU A 104 -1.39 45.65 -29.82
CA LEU A 104 -0.41 44.78 -29.17
C LEU A 104 0.86 45.56 -28.85
N ALA A 105 1.52 45.19 -27.75
CA ALA A 105 2.83 45.73 -27.42
C ALA A 105 3.87 45.28 -28.46
N GLN A 106 4.78 46.18 -28.82
CA GLN A 106 5.93 45.92 -29.69
C GLN A 106 7.20 46.30 -28.92
N ALA A 107 8.30 45.57 -29.16
CA ALA A 107 9.58 45.76 -28.49
C ALA A 107 10.40 46.92 -29.09
#